data_AF-A0A2H1KVJ6-F1
#
_entry.id   AF-A0A2H1KVJ6-F1
#
_cell.length_a   1.000
_cell.length_b   1.000
_cell.length_c   1.000
_cell.angle_alpha   90.00
_cell.angle_beta   90.00
_cell.angle_gamma   90.00
#
_symmetry.space_group_name_H-M   'P 1'
#
loop_
_entity.id
_entity.type
_entity.pdbx_description
1 polymer ?
#
loop_
_entity_poly.entity_id
_entity_poly.type
_entity_poly.pdbx_seq_one_letter_code
_entity_poly.pdbx_strand_id
1 'polypeptide(L)'
;YLGDEAFTATLEDAQSGETIEVSSAQVNAQAFPILWVLGLLARVGIKAAIKQIGKSKIKKATSKYLLQKANANTWKHIRAKKHNWGKIGGTSRSKIANLMSRAMANGKHSKRGANGMQAVLPYKGKYIVVTYAKKGGKISNGWWGKP
;
A
#
# COMPACT_ATOMS: atom_id res chain seq x y z
N TYR A 1 1.66 -26.36 -33.30
CA TYR A 1 0.78 -25.21 -33.02
C TYR A 1 -0.17 -25.62 -31.92
N LEU A 2 0.03 -25.13 -30.69
CA LEU A 2 -0.94 -25.22 -29.61
C LEU A 2 -1.35 -23.78 -29.32
N GLY A 3 -2.62 -23.48 -29.57
CA GLY A 3 -3.19 -22.14 -29.50
C GLY A 3 -3.18 -21.60 -28.07
N ASP A 4 -3.03 -20.28 -27.97
CA ASP A 4 -3.29 -19.49 -26.77
C ASP A 4 -4.75 -19.66 -26.36
N GLU A 5 -5.06 -20.70 -25.59
CA GLU A 5 -6.38 -20.85 -25.01
C GLU A 5 -6.55 -19.82 -23.90
N ALA A 6 -7.38 -18.81 -24.18
CA ALA A 6 -7.72 -17.76 -23.24
C ALA A 6 -8.49 -18.36 -22.05
N PHE A 7 -7.84 -18.41 -20.89
CA PHE A 7 -8.45 -18.88 -19.66
C PHE A 7 -9.23 -17.75 -18.98
N THR A 8 -10.49 -18.01 -18.64
CA THR A 8 -11.33 -17.16 -17.79
C THR A 8 -11.66 -17.95 -16.52
N ALA A 9 -11.39 -17.35 -15.36
CA ALA A 9 -11.76 -17.94 -14.07
C ALA A 9 -12.40 -16.89 -13.18
N THR A 10 -13.53 -17.27 -12.60
CA THR A 10 -14.22 -16.47 -11.60
C THR A 10 -13.78 -16.97 -10.23
N LEU A 11 -13.09 -16.11 -9.48
CA LEU A 11 -12.72 -16.37 -8.09
C LEU A 11 -13.77 -15.73 -7.20
N GLU A 12 -14.42 -16.54 -6.37
CA GLU A 12 -15.36 -16.08 -5.35
C GLU A 12 -14.66 -16.04 -3.99
N ASP A 13 -14.65 -14.88 -3.33
CA ASP A 13 -14.17 -14.77 -1.95
C ASP A 13 -15.20 -15.41 -1.00
N ALA A 14 -14.87 -16.60 -0.49
CA ALA A 14 -15.73 -17.42 0.35
C ALA A 14 -16.20 -16.78 1.68
N GLN A 15 -15.71 -15.60 2.05
CA GLN A 15 -16.15 -14.86 3.25
C GLN A 15 -17.06 -13.67 2.93
N SER A 16 -17.08 -13.19 1.70
CA SER A 16 -17.80 -11.97 1.31
C SER A 16 -18.74 -12.14 0.11
N GLY A 17 -18.64 -13.26 -0.62
CA GLY A 17 -19.43 -13.53 -1.83
C GLY A 17 -19.04 -12.64 -3.02
N GLU A 18 -17.92 -11.95 -2.94
CA GLU A 18 -17.44 -11.08 -4.02
C GLU A 18 -16.79 -11.94 -5.10
N THR A 19 -17.38 -11.94 -6.30
CA THR A 19 -16.86 -12.65 -7.47
C THR A 19 -15.97 -11.73 -8.30
N ILE A 20 -14.80 -12.23 -8.70
CA ILE A 20 -13.85 -11.50 -9.54
C ILE A 20 -13.51 -12.39 -10.73
N GLU A 21 -13.89 -11.95 -11.92
CA GLU A 21 -13.52 -12.58 -13.18
C GLU A 21 -12.07 -12.22 -13.54
N VAL A 22 -11.26 -13.24 -13.84
CA VAL A 22 -9.84 -13.10 -14.18
C VAL A 22 -9.62 -13.74 -15.55
N SER A 23 -9.19 -12.94 -16.53
CA SER A 23 -8.84 -13.43 -17.87
C SER A 23 -7.42 -13.07 -18.30
N SER A 24 -6.79 -13.94 -19.10
CA SER A 24 -5.42 -13.74 -19.61
C SER A 24 -5.26 -12.46 -20.46
N ALA A 25 -6.32 -11.99 -21.11
CA ALA A 25 -6.34 -10.73 -21.86
C ALA A 25 -6.23 -9.47 -20.96
N GLN A 26 -6.69 -9.53 -19.71
CA GLN A 26 -6.59 -8.42 -18.76
C GLN A 26 -5.21 -8.33 -18.06
N VAL A 27 -4.39 -9.39 -18.16
CA VAL A 27 -3.11 -9.50 -17.43
C VAL A 27 -2.07 -8.50 -17.92
N ASN A 28 -2.18 -7.97 -19.16
CA ASN A 28 -1.16 -7.09 -19.75
C ASN A 28 -1.47 -5.57 -19.76
N ALA A 29 -2.67 -5.11 -19.38
CA ALA A 29 -2.96 -3.66 -19.39
C ALA A 29 -3.97 -3.15 -18.34
N GLN A 30 -4.48 -3.98 -17.43
CA GLN A 30 -5.41 -3.50 -16.41
C GLN A 30 -4.65 -3.00 -15.17
N ALA A 31 -4.65 -1.68 -14.95
CA ALA A 31 -4.11 -1.09 -13.75
C ALA A 31 -4.89 -1.62 -12.53
N PHE A 32 -4.31 -2.56 -11.77
CA PHE A 32 -4.89 -3.07 -10.53
C PHE A 32 -5.47 -1.92 -9.68
N PRO A 33 -6.73 -2.00 -9.21
CA PRO A 33 -7.32 -0.97 -8.39
C PRO A 33 -6.42 -0.67 -7.19
N ILE A 34 -6.11 0.60 -6.94
CA ILE A 34 -5.14 1.03 -5.91
C ILE A 34 -5.44 0.39 -4.55
N LEU A 35 -6.73 0.33 -4.20
CA LEU A 35 -7.21 -0.25 -2.95
C LEU A 35 -7.10 -1.78 -2.92
N TRP A 36 -7.16 -2.46 -4.07
CA TRP A 36 -6.95 -3.90 -4.15
C TRP A 36 -5.49 -4.24 -3.81
N VAL A 37 -4.53 -3.50 -4.37
CA VAL A 37 -3.09 -3.68 -4.06
C VAL A 37 -2.81 -3.47 -2.57
N LEU A 38 -3.36 -2.42 -1.98
CA LEU A 38 -3.17 -2.11 -0.56
C LEU A 38 -3.93 -3.10 0.35
N GLY A 39 -5.12 -3.52 -0.05
CA GLY A 39 -5.94 -4.51 0.64
C GLY A 39 -5.29 -5.89 0.66
N LEU A 40 -4.74 -6.33 -0.48
CA LEU A 40 -3.95 -7.56 -0.60
C LEU A 40 -2.78 -7.52 0.38
N LEU A 41 -1.98 -6.45 0.36
CA LEU A 41 -0.86 -6.25 1.28
C LEU A 41 -1.29 -6.34 2.76
N ALA A 42 -2.46 -5.79 3.10
CA ALA A 42 -2.99 -5.83 4.45
C ALA A 42 -3.48 -7.21 4.88
N ARG A 43 -4.03 -8.01 3.95
CA ARG A 43 -4.60 -9.34 4.21
C ARG A 43 -3.54 -10.44 4.25
N VAL A 44 -2.66 -10.50 3.25
CA VAL A 44 -1.70 -11.61 3.09
C VAL A 44 -0.30 -11.29 3.65
N GLY A 45 -0.07 -10.03 4.02
CA GLY A 45 1.22 -9.55 4.49
C GLY A 45 2.24 -9.31 3.38
N ILE A 46 3.35 -8.67 3.74
CA ILE A 46 4.31 -8.10 2.77
C ILE A 46 5.04 -9.16 1.92
N LYS A 47 5.40 -10.32 2.49
CA LYS A 47 6.14 -11.36 1.75
C LYS A 47 5.30 -11.93 0.60
N ALA A 48 4.07 -12.35 0.89
CA ALA A 48 3.16 -12.89 -0.10
C ALA A 48 2.75 -11.84 -1.13
N ALA A 49 2.42 -10.61 -0.68
CA ALA A 49 2.07 -9.53 -1.59
C ALA A 49 3.24 -9.17 -2.54
N ILE A 50 4.48 -9.09 -2.05
CA ILE A 50 5.64 -8.86 -2.93
C ILE A 50 5.82 -10.01 -3.93
N LYS A 51 5.66 -11.27 -3.51
CA LYS A 51 5.76 -12.42 -4.42
C LYS A 51 4.74 -12.35 -5.56
N GLN A 52 3.51 -11.90 -5.28
CA GLN A 52 2.43 -11.84 -6.27
C GLN A 52 2.52 -10.63 -7.19
N ILE A 53 2.76 -9.43 -6.64
CA ILE A 53 2.61 -8.18 -7.39
C ILE A 53 3.89 -7.34 -7.47
N GLY A 54 4.93 -7.70 -6.70
CA GLY A 54 6.20 -7.00 -6.69
C GLY A 54 6.18 -5.68 -5.91
N LYS A 55 7.37 -5.27 -5.44
CA LYS A 55 7.57 -4.03 -4.67
C LYS A 55 7.20 -2.77 -5.44
N SER A 56 7.40 -2.76 -6.76
CA SER A 56 7.12 -1.59 -7.61
C SER A 56 5.62 -1.24 -7.61
N LYS A 57 4.74 -2.25 -7.74
CA LYS A 57 3.29 -2.05 -7.72
C LYS A 57 2.82 -1.53 -6.36
N ILE A 58 3.36 -2.05 -5.26
CA ILE A 58 3.06 -1.54 -3.89
C ILE A 58 3.49 -0.08 -3.74
N LYS A 59 4.70 0.28 -4.20
CA LYS A 59 5.18 1.67 -4.16
C LYS A 59 4.26 2.60 -4.97
N LYS A 60 3.93 2.21 -6.19
CA LYS A 60 3.07 2.98 -7.10
C LYS A 60 1.67 3.15 -6.51
N ALA A 61 1.05 2.08 -6.02
CA ALA A 61 -0.27 2.11 -5.39
C ALA A 61 -0.28 3.01 -4.15
N THR A 62 0.73 2.90 -3.28
CA THR A 62 0.85 3.77 -2.10
C THR A 62 0.93 5.24 -2.47
N SER A 63 1.83 5.60 -3.40
CA SER A 63 1.98 6.98 -3.85
C SER A 63 0.71 7.50 -4.52
N LYS A 64 0.08 6.70 -5.38
CA LYS A 64 -1.16 7.07 -6.07
C LYS A 64 -2.31 7.25 -5.09
N TYR A 65 -2.45 6.38 -4.10
CA TYR A 65 -3.43 6.52 -3.02
C TYR A 65 -3.24 7.84 -2.27
N LEU A 66 -2.01 8.11 -1.80
CA LEU A 66 -1.72 9.31 -1.02
C LEU A 66 -1.96 10.59 -1.85
N LEU A 67 -1.57 10.61 -3.12
CA LEU A 67 -1.70 11.81 -3.94
C LEU A 67 -3.11 12.04 -4.48
N GLN A 68 -3.85 10.98 -4.82
CA GLN A 68 -5.13 11.08 -5.54
C GLN A 68 -6.36 10.73 -4.69
N LYS A 69 -6.22 9.99 -3.60
CA LYS A 69 -7.35 9.49 -2.79
C LYS A 69 -7.34 9.97 -1.34
N ALA A 70 -6.17 10.27 -0.76
CA ALA A 70 -6.11 10.84 0.58
C ALA A 70 -6.59 12.30 0.58
N ASN A 71 -7.54 12.60 1.46
CA ASN A 71 -8.18 13.91 1.54
C ASN A 71 -7.32 14.94 2.30
N ALA A 72 -7.79 16.19 2.35
CA ALA A 72 -7.09 17.29 2.99
C ALA A 72 -6.84 17.06 4.49
N ASN A 73 -7.78 16.45 5.21
CA ASN A 73 -7.66 16.15 6.64
C ASN A 73 -6.57 15.10 6.90
N THR A 74 -6.53 14.04 6.08
CA THR A 74 -5.45 13.05 6.12
C THR A 74 -4.10 13.71 5.88
N TRP A 75 -3.99 14.60 4.89
CA TRP A 75 -2.74 15.31 4.61
C TRP A 75 -2.35 16.32 5.70
N LYS A 76 -3.31 17.03 6.29
CA LYS A 76 -3.10 17.92 7.44
C LYS A 76 -2.52 17.13 8.61
N HIS A 77 -3.06 15.94 8.85
CA HIS A 77 -2.56 15.04 9.88
C HIS A 77 -1.14 14.52 9.55
N ILE A 78 -0.94 13.94 8.37
CA ILE A 78 0.37 13.41 7.93
C ILE A 78 1.46 14.49 7.98
N ARG A 79 1.17 15.73 7.57
CA ARG A 79 2.15 16.82 7.51
C ARG A 79 2.34 17.57 8.83
N ALA A 80 1.68 17.16 9.91
CA ALA A 80 1.81 17.82 11.19
C ALA A 80 3.29 17.91 11.63
N LYS A 81 3.69 19.03 12.24
CA LYS A 81 5.09 19.31 12.63
C LYS A 81 5.71 18.18 13.46
N LYS A 82 4.90 17.52 14.31
CA LYS A 82 5.28 16.35 15.12
C LYS A 82 5.80 15.15 14.31
N HIS A 83 5.46 15.05 13.02
CA HIS A 83 5.86 13.93 12.17
C HIS A 83 7.24 14.11 11.52
N ASN A 84 7.91 15.26 11.72
CA ASN A 84 9.32 15.50 11.42
C ASN A 84 9.78 15.24 9.97
N TRP A 85 8.87 15.27 8.99
CA TRP A 85 9.20 15.02 7.58
C TRP A 85 10.30 15.92 7.02
N GLY A 86 10.33 17.19 7.43
CA GLY A 86 11.34 18.16 7.00
C GLY A 86 12.77 17.71 7.30
N LYS A 87 13.00 17.01 8.43
CA LYS A 87 14.33 16.52 8.83
C LYS A 87 14.91 15.47 7.89
N ILE A 88 14.05 14.84 7.08
CA ILE A 88 14.45 13.80 6.12
C ILE A 88 14.17 14.17 4.66
N GLY A 89 13.90 15.45 4.38
CA GLY A 89 13.67 15.96 3.03
C GLY A 89 12.22 15.81 2.52
N GLY A 90 11.27 15.49 3.39
CA GLY A 90 9.84 15.43 3.06
C GLY A 90 9.20 16.83 3.02
N THR A 91 9.62 17.68 2.07
CA THR A 91 9.17 19.08 1.98
C THR A 91 7.88 19.28 1.19
N SER A 92 7.41 18.27 0.44
CA SER A 92 6.18 18.31 -0.35
C SER A 92 5.36 17.03 -0.20
N ARG A 93 4.08 17.08 -0.60
CA ARG A 93 3.20 15.88 -0.60
C ARG A 93 3.82 14.73 -1.40
N SER A 94 4.37 15.00 -2.57
CA SER A 94 5.03 13.99 -3.42
C SER A 94 6.27 13.38 -2.75
N LYS A 95 7.11 14.19 -2.10
CA LYS A 95 8.29 13.68 -1.38
C LYS A 95 7.88 12.83 -0.17
N ILE A 96 6.87 13.26 0.59
CA ILE A 96 6.33 12.48 1.72
C ILE A 96 5.71 11.16 1.22
N ALA A 97 4.91 11.20 0.15
CA ALA A 97 4.33 10.00 -0.44
C ALA A 97 5.40 9.02 -0.94
N ASN A 98 6.50 9.52 -1.49
CA ASN A 98 7.65 8.69 -1.87
C ASN A 98 8.29 8.01 -0.64
N LEU A 99 8.51 8.75 0.45
CA LEU A 99 9.04 8.19 1.70
C LEU A 99 8.12 7.12 2.30
N MET A 100 6.82 7.40 2.37
CA MET A 100 5.81 6.45 2.86
C MET A 100 5.69 5.21 1.97
N SER A 101 5.73 5.36 0.65
CA SER A 101 5.69 4.23 -0.28
C SER A 101 6.92 3.33 -0.19
N ARG A 102 8.10 3.90 0.10
CA ARG A 102 9.29 3.10 0.43
C ARG A 102 9.07 2.26 1.69
N ALA A 103 8.47 2.84 2.73
CA ALA A 103 8.16 2.11 3.96
C ALA A 103 7.13 1.00 3.72
N MET A 104 6.07 1.26 2.97
CA MET A 104 5.06 0.24 2.63
C MET A 104 5.62 -0.92 1.78
N ALA A 105 6.68 -0.71 1.02
CA ALA A 105 7.24 -1.74 0.14
C ALA A 105 8.46 -2.48 0.73
N ASN A 106 9.14 -1.90 1.73
CA ASN A 106 10.39 -2.44 2.27
C ASN A 106 10.42 -2.50 3.80
N GLY A 107 9.42 -1.95 4.48
CA GLY A 107 9.32 -1.97 5.93
C GLY A 107 8.89 -3.33 6.46
N LYS A 108 9.07 -3.53 7.77
CA LYS A 108 8.48 -4.64 8.51
C LYS A 108 7.01 -4.31 8.79
N HIS A 109 6.11 -5.22 8.45
CA HIS A 109 4.68 -5.05 8.66
C HIS A 109 4.24 -5.77 9.94
N SER A 110 3.47 -5.08 10.78
CA SER A 110 2.91 -5.64 12.03
C SER A 110 1.53 -5.09 12.32
N LYS A 111 0.79 -5.76 13.21
CA LYS A 111 -0.47 -5.24 13.74
C LYS A 111 -0.22 -3.96 14.55
N ARG A 112 -1.19 -3.05 14.52
CA ARG A 112 -1.24 -1.82 15.33
C ARG A 112 -2.67 -1.65 15.84
N GLY A 113 -2.93 -2.12 17.06
CA GLY A 113 -4.29 -2.22 17.61
C GLY A 113 -5.13 -3.28 16.89
N ALA A 114 -6.45 -3.28 17.16
CA ALA A 114 -7.36 -4.30 16.63
C ALA A 114 -7.56 -4.23 15.10
N ASN A 115 -7.71 -3.01 14.56
CA ASN A 115 -8.10 -2.77 13.17
C ASN A 115 -6.99 -2.12 12.30
N GLY A 116 -5.82 -1.88 12.89
CA GLY A 116 -4.72 -1.19 12.24
C GLY A 116 -3.55 -2.12 11.95
N MET A 117 -2.79 -1.73 10.94
CA MET A 117 -1.50 -2.28 10.59
C MET A 117 -0.50 -1.13 10.52
N GLN A 118 0.79 -1.46 10.64
CA GLN A 118 1.86 -0.52 10.41
C GLN A 118 2.99 -1.14 9.59
N ALA A 119 3.64 -0.30 8.78
CA ALA A 119 4.89 -0.60 8.10
C ALA A 119 5.99 0.28 8.71
N VAL A 120 7.06 -0.36 9.19
CA VAL A 120 8.18 0.30 9.86
C VAL A 120 9.46 0.07 9.05
N LEU A 121 10.07 1.14 8.56
CA LEU A 121 11.30 1.10 7.78
C LEU A 121 12.41 1.91 8.48
N PRO A 122 13.54 1.29 8.87
CA PRO A 122 14.72 2.03 9.30
C PRO A 122 15.17 3.05 8.25
N TYR A 123 15.31 4.31 8.65
CA TYR A 123 15.69 5.39 7.74
C TYR A 123 16.35 6.54 8.50
N LYS A 124 17.58 6.89 8.11
CA LYS A 124 18.38 7.98 8.69
C LYS A 124 18.44 7.94 10.23
N GLY A 125 18.76 6.78 10.80
CA GLY A 125 18.94 6.60 12.25
C GLY A 125 17.64 6.54 13.09
N LYS A 126 16.46 6.63 12.46
CA LYS A 126 15.15 6.38 13.09
C LYS A 126 14.31 5.51 12.16
N TYR A 127 13.00 5.72 12.14
CA TYR A 127 12.09 4.93 11.31
C TYR A 127 11.13 5.83 10.54
N ILE A 128 10.83 5.46 9.30
CA ILE A 128 9.60 5.88 8.63
C ILE A 128 8.53 4.87 9.03
N VAL A 129 7.44 5.38 9.61
CA VAL A 129 6.31 4.59 10.05
C VAL A 129 5.10 4.98 9.22
N VAL A 130 4.37 4.01 8.72
CA VAL A 130 3.13 4.21 7.97
C VAL A 130 2.05 3.35 8.58
N THR A 131 0.90 3.94 8.93
CA THR A 131 -0.26 3.20 9.45
C THR A 131 -1.32 3.06 8.37
N TYR A 132 -1.93 1.89 8.32
CA TYR A 132 -2.95 1.58 7.34
C TYR A 132 -3.98 0.61 7.93
N ALA A 133 -5.20 0.64 7.38
CA ALA A 133 -6.29 -0.22 7.84
C ALA A 133 -6.03 -1.69 7.48
N LYS A 134 -6.33 -2.60 8.40
CA LYS A 134 -6.31 -4.04 8.13
C LYS A 134 -7.30 -4.43 7.03
N LYS A 135 -8.49 -3.81 7.04
CA LYS A 135 -9.49 -3.93 5.97
C LYS A 135 -9.25 -2.88 4.89
N GLY A 136 -9.04 -3.32 3.65
CA GLY A 136 -8.91 -2.45 2.47
C GLY A 136 -7.62 -1.63 2.37
N GLY A 137 -6.68 -1.77 3.32
CA GLY A 137 -5.33 -1.20 3.19
C GLY A 137 -5.25 0.33 3.18
N LYS A 138 -6.32 1.03 3.55
CA LYS A 138 -6.39 2.50 3.51
C LYS A 138 -5.33 3.11 4.43
N ILE A 139 -4.44 3.92 3.86
CA ILE A 139 -3.40 4.60 4.63
C ILE A 139 -4.02 5.77 5.38
N SER A 140 -3.74 5.85 6.68
CA SER A 140 -4.33 6.84 7.59
C SER A 140 -3.32 7.84 8.14
N ASN A 141 -2.05 7.43 8.33
CA ASN A 141 -1.02 8.29 8.88
C ASN A 141 0.40 7.83 8.51
N GLY A 142 1.39 8.68 8.75
CA GLY A 142 2.80 8.31 8.83
C GLY A 142 3.68 9.42 9.38
N TRP A 143 4.86 9.04 9.86
CA TRP A 143 5.85 9.96 10.42
C TRP A 143 7.27 9.42 10.33
N TRP A 144 8.24 10.30 10.57
CA TRP A 144 9.62 9.92 10.84
C TRP A 144 9.92 10.06 12.35
N GLY A 145 10.27 8.95 13.00
CA GLY A 145 10.46 8.92 14.44
C GLY A 145 10.51 7.50 15.01
N LYS A 146 10.07 7.36 16.26
CA LYS A 146 9.89 6.05 16.91
C LYS A 146 8.67 5.31 16.31
N PRO A 147 8.72 3.97 16.19
CA PRO A 147 7.61 3.14 15.69
C PRO A 147 6.36 3.20 16.56
#